data_AF-A0A954TDT4-F1
#
_entry.id   AF-A0A954TDT4-F1
#
_cell.length_a   1.000
_cell.length_b   1.000
_cell.length_c   1.000
_cell.angle_alpha   90.00
_cell.angle_beta   90.00
_cell.angle_gamma   90.00
#
_symmetry.space_group_name_H-M   'P 1'
#
loop_
_entity.id
_entity.type
_entity.pdbx_description
1 polymer ?
#
loop_
_entity_poly.entity_id
_entity_poly.type
_entity_poly.pdbx_seq_one_letter_code
_entity_poly.pdbx_strand_id
1 'polypeptide(L)'
;MSRKLKGYSRVDSDDAHGWLVRIKRGDVRKSRFISDSTNGGKRKSEKVAKDVYDAWVKELPPPETSRDKLGKRNTTGIVGVHHSWDQDSRFPNCKYESYVASWVDDDGKRRNIRFSINKYGKKVAFELACLCRAQRIRDRAAVEEMAGQSGKKGASTKSAKKAANAKKATGKKASSKKPAAKKVTKKKKRK
;
A
#
# COMPACT_ATOMS: atom_id res chain seq x y z
N MET A 1 11.44 26.88 -28.28
CA MET A 1 11.14 26.01 -27.12
C MET A 1 12.25 24.98 -26.96
N SER A 2 12.73 24.70 -25.75
CA SER A 2 13.71 23.62 -25.54
C SER A 2 13.03 22.25 -25.64
N ARG A 3 13.46 21.39 -26.57
CA ARG A 3 12.99 19.99 -26.62
C ARG A 3 13.52 19.28 -25.37
N LYS A 4 12.62 18.79 -24.51
CA LYS A 4 12.98 18.10 -23.27
C LYS A 4 13.54 16.71 -23.57
N LEU A 5 14.85 16.65 -23.87
CA LEU A 5 15.58 15.45 -24.24
C LEU A 5 15.41 14.36 -23.16
N LYS A 6 15.01 13.16 -23.59
CA LYS A 6 14.44 12.15 -22.70
C LYS A 6 15.55 11.22 -22.22
N GLY A 7 16.06 11.46 -21.02
CA GLY A 7 17.09 10.61 -20.40
C GLY A 7 18.53 10.95 -20.79
N TYR A 8 18.78 12.04 -21.51
CA TYR A 8 20.11 12.63 -21.65
C TYR A 8 20.02 14.14 -21.45
N SER A 9 21.01 14.69 -20.75
CA SER A 9 21.05 16.10 -20.35
C SER A 9 22.42 16.68 -20.61
N ARG A 10 22.46 17.91 -21.11
CA ARG A 10 23.70 18.69 -21.24
C ARG A 10 24.33 18.89 -19.86
N VAL A 11 25.66 18.81 -19.79
CA VAL A 11 26.46 19.33 -18.69
C VAL A 11 27.45 20.32 -19.30
N ASP A 12 27.40 21.54 -18.80
CA ASP A 12 28.39 22.58 -19.05
C ASP A 12 28.86 23.02 -17.65
N SER A 13 30.15 22.84 -17.38
CA SER A 13 30.85 23.20 -16.15
C SER A 13 32.29 23.51 -16.57
N ASP A 14 33.00 24.34 -15.82
CA ASP A 14 34.25 24.96 -16.30
C ASP A 14 35.34 23.94 -16.68
N ASP A 15 35.42 22.82 -15.95
CA ASP A 15 36.32 21.70 -16.25
C ASP A 15 35.75 20.68 -17.27
N ALA A 16 34.43 20.69 -17.53
CA ALA A 16 33.72 19.55 -18.11
C ALA A 16 32.51 19.93 -18.99
N HIS A 17 32.74 19.95 -20.31
CA HIS A 17 31.70 20.10 -21.34
C HIS A 17 31.31 18.76 -21.98
N GLY A 18 30.03 18.39 -21.89
CA GLY A 18 29.56 17.12 -22.47
C GLY A 18 28.09 16.80 -22.24
N TRP A 19 27.73 15.54 -22.42
CA TRP A 19 26.36 15.04 -22.31
C TRP A 19 26.28 13.86 -21.36
N LEU A 20 25.39 13.97 -20.37
CA LEU A 20 25.16 12.94 -19.35
C LEU A 20 23.92 12.12 -19.69
N VAL A 21 24.12 10.92 -20.22
CA VAL A 21 23.08 9.92 -20.50
C VAL A 21 22.75 9.15 -19.22
N ARG A 22 21.46 9.01 -18.90
CA ARG A 22 20.96 8.37 -17.68
C ARG A 22 19.65 7.63 -17.94
N ILE A 23 19.61 6.34 -17.59
CA ILE A 23 18.39 5.53 -17.64
C ILE A 23 18.23 4.74 -16.34
N LYS A 24 16.98 4.63 -15.88
CA LYS A 24 16.57 3.71 -14.81
C LYS A 24 15.44 2.80 -15.31
N ARG A 25 15.53 1.52 -14.99
CA ARG A 25 14.53 0.46 -15.26
C ARG A 25 14.53 -0.52 -14.10
N GLY A 26 13.44 -0.59 -13.34
CA GLY A 26 13.40 -1.33 -12.08
C GLY A 26 14.52 -0.83 -11.15
N ASP A 27 15.42 -1.73 -10.77
CA ASP A 27 16.61 -1.41 -9.97
C ASP A 27 17.83 -1.00 -10.81
N VAL A 28 17.90 -1.41 -12.09
CA VAL A 28 19.02 -1.11 -12.99
C VAL A 28 19.10 0.39 -13.28
N ARG A 29 20.24 1.00 -12.93
CA ARG A 29 20.60 2.39 -13.22
C ARG A 29 21.87 2.41 -14.06
N LYS A 30 21.77 2.74 -15.35
CA LYS A 30 22.94 3.03 -16.19
C LYS A 30 23.12 4.53 -16.36
N SER A 31 24.36 4.99 -16.29
CA SER A 31 24.73 6.38 -16.57
C SER A 31 26.11 6.47 -17.22
N ARG A 32 26.25 7.31 -18.25
CA ARG A 32 27.50 7.51 -19.00
C ARG A 32 27.63 8.99 -19.36
N PHE A 33 28.83 9.52 -19.21
CA PHE A 33 29.19 10.84 -19.71
C PHE A 33 29.85 10.73 -21.09
N ILE A 34 29.55 11.68 -21.97
CA ILE A 34 30.08 11.79 -23.33
C ILE A 34 30.69 13.19 -23.46
N SER A 35 32.02 13.28 -23.45
CA SER A 35 32.79 14.52 -23.51
C SER A 35 32.79 15.15 -24.91
N ASP A 36 32.68 16.48 -24.98
CA ASP A 36 32.70 17.20 -26.26
C ASP A 36 34.08 17.20 -26.93
N SER A 37 35.15 17.23 -26.15
CA SER A 37 36.54 17.13 -26.65
C SER A 37 36.76 15.82 -27.40
N THR A 38 36.38 14.69 -26.80
CA THR A 38 36.56 13.35 -27.38
C THR A 38 35.67 13.09 -28.59
N ASN A 39 34.44 13.63 -28.60
CA ASN A 39 33.46 13.35 -29.65
C ASN A 39 33.43 14.39 -30.79
N GLY A 40 34.27 15.43 -30.75
CA GLY A 40 34.35 16.46 -31.80
C GLY A 40 33.22 17.49 -31.75
N GLY A 41 32.85 17.91 -30.55
CA GLY A 41 31.97 19.06 -30.27
C GLY A 41 30.49 18.73 -30.03
N LYS A 42 29.82 19.63 -29.30
CA LYS A 42 28.44 19.55 -28.76
C LYS A 42 27.42 18.80 -29.63
N ARG A 43 27.37 19.07 -30.94
CA ARG A 43 26.43 18.44 -31.90
C ARG A 43 26.74 16.97 -32.21
N LYS A 44 28.01 16.55 -32.22
CA LYS A 44 28.40 15.14 -32.42
C LYS A 44 28.17 14.35 -31.13
N SER A 45 28.54 14.93 -29.99
CA SER A 45 28.26 14.37 -28.66
C SER A 45 26.76 14.15 -28.41
N GLU A 46 25.90 15.08 -28.84
CA GLU A 46 24.44 14.96 -28.70
C GLU A 46 23.87 13.76 -29.45
N LYS A 47 24.37 13.50 -30.67
CA LYS A 47 24.01 12.29 -31.45
C LYS A 47 24.41 11.03 -30.69
N VAL A 48 25.69 10.90 -30.30
CA VAL A 48 26.18 9.72 -29.56
C VAL A 48 25.45 9.54 -28.23
N ALA A 49 25.11 10.63 -27.53
CA ALA A 49 24.32 10.59 -26.29
C ALA A 49 22.89 10.04 -26.52
N LYS A 50 22.25 10.44 -27.62
CA LYS A 50 20.96 9.89 -28.05
C LYS A 50 21.08 8.42 -28.47
N ASP A 51 22.08 8.06 -29.26
CA ASP A 51 22.23 6.71 -29.79
C ASP A 51 22.56 5.69 -28.68
N VAL A 52 23.36 6.09 -27.68
CA VAL A 52 23.58 5.32 -26.43
C VAL A 52 22.28 5.19 -25.62
N TYR A 53 21.45 6.23 -25.56
CA TYR A 53 20.15 6.15 -24.88
C TYR A 53 19.19 5.19 -25.60
N ASP A 54 19.06 5.31 -26.92
CA ASP A 54 18.17 4.47 -27.73
C ASP A 54 18.63 3.01 -27.74
N ALA A 55 19.94 2.74 -27.67
CA ALA A 55 20.49 1.41 -27.44
C ALA A 55 20.06 0.84 -26.07
N TRP A 56 20.24 1.60 -24.98
CA TRP A 56 19.79 1.16 -23.65
C TRP A 56 18.27 1.02 -23.51
N VAL A 57 17.48 1.74 -24.31
CA VAL A 57 16.01 1.58 -24.35
C VAL A 57 15.58 0.30 -25.06
N LYS A 58 16.39 -0.23 -25.99
CA LYS A 58 16.18 -1.54 -26.62
C LYS A 58 16.71 -2.70 -25.76
N GLU A 59 17.85 -2.48 -25.09
CA GLU A 59 18.52 -3.48 -24.24
C GLU A 59 17.76 -3.74 -22.93
N LEU A 60 17.29 -2.67 -22.26
CA LEU A 60 16.63 -2.78 -20.97
C LEU A 60 15.12 -2.99 -21.11
N PRO A 61 14.48 -3.74 -20.20
CA PRO A 61 13.04 -3.99 -20.26
C PRO A 61 12.19 -2.70 -20.21
N PRO A 62 10.91 -2.78 -20.58
CA PRO A 62 9.96 -1.68 -20.47
C PRO A 62 10.00 -1.00 -19.08
N PRO A 63 9.75 0.32 -19.00
CA PRO A 63 9.76 1.02 -17.72
C PRO A 63 8.68 0.48 -16.80
N GLU A 64 9.10 -0.25 -15.75
CA GLU A 64 8.22 -0.74 -14.71
C GLU A 64 7.37 0.39 -14.14
N THR A 65 6.07 0.40 -14.45
CA THR A 65 5.14 1.28 -13.77
C THR A 65 4.95 0.81 -12.34
N SER A 66 4.88 1.75 -11.38
CA SER A 66 4.45 1.44 -10.01
C SER A 66 2.94 1.14 -9.89
N ARG A 67 2.22 1.02 -11.02
CA ARG A 67 0.84 0.53 -11.08
C ARG A 67 0.81 -0.86 -10.45
N ASP A 68 -0.07 -1.03 -9.47
CA ASP A 68 -0.33 -2.29 -8.77
C ASP A 68 0.87 -2.94 -8.03
N LYS A 69 2.00 -2.22 -7.82
CA LYS A 69 3.09 -2.65 -6.91
C LYS A 69 2.87 -2.18 -5.47
N LEU A 70 3.07 -3.08 -4.49
CA LEU A 70 2.96 -2.75 -3.06
C LEU A 70 4.17 -1.91 -2.60
N GLY A 71 3.94 -0.64 -2.23
CA GLY A 71 4.99 0.23 -1.70
C GLY A 71 5.37 -0.13 -0.26
N LYS A 72 6.67 -0.10 0.07
CA LYS A 72 7.23 -0.42 1.41
C LYS A 72 6.59 0.33 2.60
N ARG A 73 5.92 1.46 2.34
CA ARG A 73 5.23 2.28 3.34
C ARG A 73 3.76 1.87 3.60
N ASN A 74 3.21 0.90 2.86
CA ASN A 74 1.81 0.50 3.01
C ASN A 74 1.64 -0.54 4.14
N THR A 75 1.09 -0.09 5.26
CA THR A 75 0.78 -0.90 6.44
C THR A 75 -0.43 -1.82 6.27
N THR A 76 -1.21 -1.69 5.19
CA THR A 76 -2.46 -2.44 4.99
C THR A 76 -2.33 -3.69 4.10
N GLY A 77 -1.16 -3.90 3.48
CA GLY A 77 -0.90 -5.02 2.57
C GLY A 77 -1.59 -4.95 1.19
N ILE A 78 -2.62 -4.10 1.02
CA ILE A 78 -3.45 -4.05 -0.21
C ILE A 78 -3.11 -2.83 -1.04
N VAL A 79 -2.71 -3.03 -2.31
CA VAL A 79 -2.15 -1.96 -3.15
C VAL A 79 -3.18 -0.87 -3.48
N GLY A 80 -2.90 0.36 -3.05
CA GLY A 80 -3.77 1.52 -3.25
C GLY A 80 -4.74 1.79 -2.10
N VAL A 81 -4.92 0.84 -1.17
CA VAL A 81 -5.52 1.08 0.15
C VAL A 81 -4.41 1.54 1.11
N HIS A 82 -4.73 2.49 1.98
CA HIS A 82 -3.86 2.91 3.08
C HIS A 82 -4.68 3.45 4.25
N HIS A 83 -4.08 3.46 5.45
CA HIS A 83 -4.61 4.17 6.60
C HIS A 83 -4.15 5.63 6.54
N SER A 84 -5.09 6.57 6.63
CA SER A 84 -4.84 8.00 6.74
C SER A 84 -5.34 8.46 8.11
N TRP A 85 -4.53 9.25 8.80
CA TRP A 85 -4.96 9.99 9.98
C TRP A 85 -4.63 11.47 9.75
N ASP A 86 -5.51 12.33 10.24
CA ASP A 86 -5.39 13.78 10.17
C ASP A 86 -5.74 14.35 11.56
N GLN A 87 -5.25 15.53 11.88
CA GLN A 87 -5.42 16.19 13.18
C GLN A 87 -5.44 17.69 12.95
N ASP A 88 -6.59 18.33 13.17
CA ASP A 88 -6.75 19.76 12.94
C ASP A 88 -5.90 20.53 13.97
N SER A 89 -5.03 21.42 13.49
CA SER A 89 -4.18 22.25 14.36
C SER A 89 -4.97 23.19 15.27
N ARG A 90 -6.24 23.48 14.92
CA ARG A 90 -7.19 24.26 15.72
C ARG A 90 -7.78 23.46 16.88
N PHE A 91 -7.83 22.13 16.75
CA PHE A 91 -8.50 21.23 17.69
C PHE A 91 -7.61 20.02 18.01
N PRO A 92 -6.60 20.17 18.89
CA PRO A 92 -5.60 19.12 19.16
C PRO A 92 -6.18 17.76 19.59
N ASN A 93 -7.39 17.74 20.16
CA ASN A 93 -8.07 16.52 20.59
C ASN A 93 -8.86 15.81 19.45
N CYS A 94 -9.07 16.46 18.31
CA CYS A 94 -9.84 15.93 17.18
C CYS A 94 -8.93 15.21 16.18
N LYS A 95 -8.89 13.87 16.25
CA LYS A 95 -8.17 13.01 15.31
C LYS A 95 -9.13 12.35 14.33
N TYR A 96 -8.89 12.55 13.04
CA TYR A 96 -9.71 12.04 11.95
C TYR A 96 -9.05 10.82 11.28
N GLU A 97 -9.30 9.62 11.82
CA GLU A 97 -8.84 8.37 11.21
C GLU A 97 -9.76 7.92 10.07
N SER A 98 -9.18 7.48 8.95
CA SER A 98 -9.90 7.00 7.76
C SER A 98 -9.08 5.98 6.97
N TYR A 99 -9.74 4.97 6.39
CA TYR A 99 -9.13 4.19 5.32
C TYR A 99 -9.38 4.86 3.98
N VAL A 100 -8.34 4.94 3.15
CA VAL A 100 -8.39 5.60 1.84
C VAL A 100 -8.06 4.60 0.75
N ALA A 101 -9.05 4.30 -0.08
CA ALA A 101 -8.88 3.57 -1.34
C ALA A 101 -8.45 4.55 -2.43
N SER A 102 -7.47 4.18 -3.26
CA SER A 102 -7.02 4.99 -4.40
C SER A 102 -6.59 4.13 -5.58
N TRP A 103 -6.91 4.59 -6.78
CA TRP A 103 -6.62 3.91 -8.05
C TRP A 103 -6.36 4.93 -9.17
N VAL A 104 -5.96 4.43 -10.32
CA VAL A 104 -5.92 5.19 -11.57
C VAL A 104 -7.09 4.70 -12.42
N ASP A 105 -7.96 5.65 -12.78
CA ASP A 105 -9.09 5.50 -13.69
C ASP A 105 -8.59 5.02 -15.06
N ASP A 106 -9.45 4.42 -15.88
CA ASP A 106 -9.05 4.01 -17.23
C ASP A 106 -8.84 5.23 -18.15
N ASP A 107 -9.51 6.32 -17.79
CA ASP A 107 -9.31 7.74 -18.14
C ASP A 107 -7.89 8.30 -17.79
N GLY A 108 -7.00 7.50 -17.18
CA GLY A 108 -5.66 7.88 -16.69
C GLY A 108 -5.65 8.79 -15.46
N LYS A 109 -6.81 9.28 -15.01
CA LYS A 109 -6.97 10.22 -13.89
C LYS A 109 -6.82 9.49 -12.55
N ARG A 110 -6.16 10.09 -11.55
CA ARG A 110 -6.08 9.48 -10.21
C ARG A 110 -7.39 9.72 -9.44
N ARG A 111 -7.93 8.68 -8.81
CA ARG A 111 -9.16 8.72 -7.99
C ARG A 111 -8.90 8.20 -6.58
N ASN A 112 -9.72 8.62 -5.63
CA ASN A 112 -9.72 8.10 -4.26
C ASN A 112 -11.09 8.24 -3.58
N ILE A 113 -11.34 7.40 -2.57
CA ILE A 113 -12.43 7.53 -1.59
C ILE A 113 -11.86 7.36 -0.18
N ARG A 114 -12.33 8.19 0.76
CA ARG A 114 -12.10 8.05 2.20
C ARG A 114 -13.32 7.45 2.91
N PHE A 115 -13.09 6.46 3.77
CA PHE A 115 -14.07 5.85 4.67
C PHE A 115 -13.64 6.12 6.12
N SER A 116 -14.41 6.93 6.85
CA SER A 116 -14.05 7.35 8.21
C SER A 116 -14.24 6.22 9.22
N ILE A 117 -13.21 5.97 10.03
CA ILE A 117 -13.27 4.96 11.10
C ILE A 117 -14.32 5.35 12.16
N ASN A 118 -14.59 6.65 12.35
CA ASN A 118 -15.62 7.11 13.29
C ASN A 118 -17.06 6.84 12.81
N LYS A 119 -17.32 6.73 11.49
CA LYS A 119 -18.66 6.40 10.96
C LYS A 119 -18.93 4.89 10.91
N TYR A 120 -17.97 4.08 10.46
CA TYR A 120 -18.19 2.64 10.18
C TYR A 120 -17.47 1.68 11.16
N GLY A 121 -16.57 2.20 12.00
CA GLY A 121 -15.65 1.37 12.78
C GLY A 121 -14.50 0.80 11.95
N LYS A 122 -13.40 0.44 12.62
CA LYS A 122 -12.11 0.14 11.98
C LYS A 122 -12.14 -1.02 10.99
N LYS A 123 -12.93 -2.07 11.25
CA LYS A 123 -13.04 -3.24 10.36
C LYS A 123 -13.86 -2.94 9.10
N VAL A 124 -15.08 -2.42 9.26
CA VAL A 124 -15.97 -2.13 8.13
C VAL A 124 -15.40 -1.03 7.24
N ALA A 125 -14.78 0.02 7.81
CA ALA A 125 -14.10 1.05 7.02
C ALA A 125 -12.95 0.50 6.16
N PHE A 126 -12.23 -0.53 6.64
CA PHE A 126 -11.20 -1.22 5.87
C PHE A 126 -11.81 -2.11 4.79
N GLU A 127 -12.82 -2.91 5.12
CA GLU A 127 -13.53 -3.80 4.18
C GLU A 127 -14.17 -2.99 3.03
N LEU A 128 -14.81 -1.86 3.32
CA LEU A 128 -15.34 -0.91 2.33
C LEU A 128 -14.23 -0.34 1.42
N ALA A 129 -13.08 0.04 1.98
CA ALA A 129 -11.94 0.54 1.20
C ALA A 129 -11.36 -0.56 0.27
N CYS A 130 -11.35 -1.81 0.71
CA CYS A 130 -10.90 -2.95 -0.10
C CYS A 130 -11.88 -3.26 -1.25
N LEU A 131 -13.18 -3.27 -0.98
CA LEU A 131 -14.23 -3.44 -2.01
C LEU A 131 -14.19 -2.31 -3.04
N CYS A 132 -14.12 -1.06 -2.58
CA CYS A 132 -13.94 0.12 -3.41
C CYS A 132 -12.70 0.01 -4.32
N ARG A 133 -11.55 -0.41 -3.77
CA ARG A 133 -10.30 -0.57 -4.53
C ARG A 133 -10.35 -1.69 -5.56
N ALA A 134 -11.04 -2.79 -5.25
CA ALA A 134 -11.21 -3.92 -6.15
C ALA A 134 -12.13 -3.56 -7.33
N GLN A 135 -13.30 -2.97 -7.04
CA GLN A 135 -14.30 -2.63 -8.05
C GLN A 135 -14.07 -1.28 -8.74
N ARG A 136 -13.10 -0.47 -8.27
CA ARG A 136 -12.78 0.90 -8.76
C ARG A 136 -13.97 1.89 -8.72
N ILE A 137 -14.97 1.62 -7.89
CA ILE A 137 -16.20 2.42 -7.82
C ILE A 137 -15.92 3.77 -7.16
N ARG A 138 -16.33 4.87 -7.81
CA ARG A 138 -16.19 6.25 -7.33
C ARG A 138 -17.31 6.70 -6.37
N ASP A 139 -18.51 6.14 -6.46
CA ASP A 139 -19.59 6.45 -5.54
C ASP A 139 -19.44 5.68 -4.21
N ARG A 140 -19.73 6.35 -3.09
CA ARG A 140 -19.72 5.71 -1.77
C ARG A 140 -20.99 4.93 -1.50
N ALA A 141 -22.16 5.39 -1.97
CA ALA A 141 -23.43 4.70 -1.71
C ALA A 141 -23.44 3.31 -2.37
N ALA A 142 -23.03 3.21 -3.63
CA ALA A 142 -22.85 1.94 -4.33
C ALA A 142 -21.90 0.95 -3.59
N VAL A 143 -20.84 1.43 -2.93
CA VAL A 143 -19.94 0.57 -2.13
C VAL A 143 -20.57 0.15 -0.79
N GLU A 144 -21.32 1.05 -0.14
CA GLU A 144 -22.08 0.75 1.09
C GLU A 144 -23.16 -0.34 0.80
N GLU A 145 -23.86 -0.26 -0.33
CA GLU A 145 -24.84 -1.28 -0.75
C GLU A 145 -24.20 -2.64 -1.05
N MET A 146 -23.08 -2.68 -1.79
CA MET A 146 -22.37 -3.94 -2.05
C MET A 146 -21.87 -4.61 -0.75
N ALA A 147 -21.44 -3.82 0.23
CA ALA A 147 -21.08 -4.33 1.56
C ALA A 147 -22.31 -4.84 2.33
N GLY A 148 -23.45 -4.15 2.26
CA GLY A 148 -24.72 -4.61 2.85
C GLY A 148 -25.18 -5.97 2.28
N GLN A 149 -25.03 -6.16 0.98
CA GLN A 149 -25.34 -7.43 0.30
C GLN A 149 -24.38 -8.57 0.70
N SER A 150 -23.08 -8.29 0.82
CA SER A 150 -22.10 -9.31 1.26
C SER A 150 -22.30 -9.71 2.73
N GLY A 151 -22.63 -8.75 3.60
CA GLY A 151 -22.97 -9.00 5.01
C GLY A 151 -24.14 -9.96 5.18
N LYS A 152 -25.20 -9.82 4.37
CA LYS A 152 -26.35 -10.75 4.37
C LYS A 152 -25.95 -12.18 3.99
N LYS A 153 -25.03 -12.38 3.04
CA LYS A 153 -24.50 -13.71 2.68
C LYS A 153 -23.57 -14.31 3.76
N GLY A 154 -22.88 -13.49 4.54
CA GLY A 154 -22.03 -13.92 5.67
C GLY A 154 -22.79 -14.26 6.95
N ALA A 155 -24.07 -13.88 7.08
CA ALA A 155 -24.88 -14.14 8.26
C ALA A 155 -25.39 -15.59 8.33
N SER A 156 -25.86 -16.15 7.21
CA SER A 156 -26.48 -17.48 7.14
C SER A 156 -25.53 -18.62 7.57
N THR A 157 -24.25 -18.55 7.17
CA THR A 157 -23.23 -19.56 7.53
C THR A 157 -22.78 -19.48 8.99
N LYS A 158 -22.91 -18.33 9.67
CA LYS A 158 -22.63 -18.22 11.12
C LYS A 158 -23.74 -18.85 11.95
N SER A 159 -25.00 -18.77 11.51
CA SER A 159 -26.14 -19.42 12.20
C SER A 159 -25.98 -20.94 12.27
N ALA A 160 -25.59 -21.58 11.16
CA ALA A 160 -25.39 -23.03 11.09
C ALA A 160 -24.34 -23.55 12.11
N LYS A 161 -23.19 -22.87 12.23
CA LYS A 161 -22.14 -23.28 13.19
C LYS A 161 -22.51 -23.07 14.66
N LYS A 162 -23.46 -22.18 14.98
CA LYS A 162 -23.93 -21.98 16.37
C LYS A 162 -24.85 -23.11 16.85
N ALA A 163 -25.70 -23.64 15.96
CA ALA A 163 -26.62 -24.74 16.28
C ALA A 163 -25.89 -26.05 16.62
N ALA A 164 -24.81 -26.38 15.89
CA ALA A 164 -24.06 -27.63 16.09
C ALA A 164 -23.40 -27.74 17.48
N ASN A 165 -22.90 -26.64 18.03
CA ASN A 165 -22.17 -26.66 19.30
C ASN A 165 -23.09 -26.74 20.54
N ALA A 166 -24.38 -26.42 20.42
CA ALA A 166 -25.31 -26.42 21.53
C ALA A 166 -25.68 -27.83 22.03
N LYS A 167 -25.68 -28.85 21.14
CA LYS A 167 -26.12 -30.22 21.46
C LYS A 167 -25.10 -31.08 22.24
N LYS A 168 -23.90 -30.57 22.56
CA LYS A 168 -22.84 -31.33 23.27
C LYS A 168 -22.69 -30.96 24.76
N ALA A 169 -23.55 -30.11 25.31
CA ALA A 169 -23.38 -29.48 26.63
C ALA A 169 -24.29 -30.01 27.77
N THR A 170 -25.10 -31.04 27.52
CA THR A 170 -26.09 -31.58 28.50
C THR A 170 -25.93 -33.10 28.64
N GLY A 171 -25.12 -33.58 29.60
CA GLY A 171 -24.76 -35.00 29.62
C GLY A 171 -24.11 -35.64 30.85
N LYS A 172 -23.96 -34.99 32.01
CA LYS A 172 -23.77 -35.65 33.34
C LYS A 172 -23.78 -34.65 34.51
N LYS A 173 -24.31 -35.08 35.67
CA LYS A 173 -24.31 -34.36 36.97
C LYS A 173 -24.43 -35.40 38.11
N ALA A 174 -24.07 -34.98 39.34
CA ALA A 174 -23.94 -35.78 40.58
C ALA A 174 -22.74 -36.75 40.60
N SER A 175 -22.05 -37.02 41.72
CA SER A 175 -22.14 -36.53 43.13
C SER A 175 -20.76 -35.96 43.60
N SER A 176 -20.27 -35.83 44.84
CA SER A 176 -20.63 -36.27 46.22
C SER A 176 -20.36 -35.14 47.26
N LYS A 177 -19.74 -35.43 48.43
CA LYS A 177 -19.50 -34.48 49.55
C LYS A 177 -18.22 -34.84 50.36
N LYS A 178 -17.43 -33.83 50.77
CA LYS A 178 -16.62 -33.65 52.03
C LYS A 178 -15.70 -34.80 52.56
N PRO A 179 -14.84 -34.58 53.60
CA PRO A 179 -14.45 -33.34 54.29
C PRO A 179 -12.92 -33.02 54.27
N ALA A 180 -12.51 -32.04 55.08
CA ALA A 180 -11.18 -31.39 55.07
C ALA A 180 -10.08 -32.09 55.89
N ALA A 181 -8.82 -31.71 55.63
CA ALA A 181 -7.67 -31.92 56.52
C ALA A 181 -6.78 -30.65 56.57
N LYS A 182 -6.26 -30.30 57.76
CA LYS A 182 -5.28 -29.22 57.96
C LYS A 182 -3.87 -29.73 57.67
N LYS A 183 -2.98 -28.88 57.12
CA LYS A 183 -1.54 -28.95 57.42
C LYS A 183 -0.86 -27.58 57.26
N VAL A 184 0.13 -27.32 58.10
CA VAL A 184 0.85 -26.04 58.24
C VAL A 184 2.32 -26.28 57.93
N THR A 185 2.95 -25.45 57.10
CA THR A 185 4.42 -25.43 56.99
C THR A 185 5.02 -24.06 56.69
N LYS A 186 6.18 -23.85 57.31
CA LYS A 186 6.95 -22.61 57.47
C LYS A 186 7.47 -21.97 56.16
N LYS A 187 7.22 -20.66 56.04
CA LYS A 187 8.27 -19.59 56.07
C LYS A 187 9.62 -19.90 55.40
N LYS A 188 9.92 -19.27 54.25
CA LYS A 188 11.27 -18.70 54.00
C LYS A 188 11.22 -17.49 53.06
N LYS A 189 11.94 -16.43 53.45
CA LYS A 189 12.17 -15.19 52.68
C LYS A 189 13.66 -15.17 52.28
N ARG A 190 13.95 -14.96 51.00
CA ARG A 190 15.26 -14.53 50.45
C ARG A 190 14.86 -13.47 49.40
N LYS A 191 15.17 -12.19 49.60
CA LYS A 191 16.51 -11.57 49.58
C LYS A 191 17.14 -11.75 48.21
#